data_AF-A0A4Y2BZW9-F1
#
_entry.id   AF-A0A4Y2BZW9-F1
#
_cell.length_a   1.000
_cell.length_b   1.000
_cell.length_c   1.000
_cell.angle_alpha   90.00
_cell.angle_beta   90.00
_cell.angle_gamma   90.00
#
_symmetry.space_group_name_H-M   'P 1'
#
loop_
_entity.id
_entity.type
_entity.pdbx_description
1 polymer ?
#
loop_
_entity_poly.entity_id
_entity_poly.type
_entity_poly.pdbx_seq_one_letter_code
_entity_poly.pdbx_strand_id
1 'polypeptide(L)'
;MFLREIPKSGVTDIDTVDNEKLSKRAKYLQKIREQLRARFRIEYLGQLHQQSINNYENKPIKVGEIVLLEDSNKKRTHWNLNRVLKLILGRDGNIRLVPVKTQNSEFLRPVQRIYRLEIENPEVKGKDH
;
A
#
# COMPACT_ATOMS: atom_id res chain seq x y z
N MET A 1 23.31 -1.82 -13.02
CA MET A 1 22.45 -0.84 -12.32
C MET A 1 21.35 -0.40 -13.28
N PHE A 2 20.09 -0.74 -13.04
CA PHE A 2 18.97 -0.24 -13.84
C PHE A 2 17.79 0.11 -12.92
N LEU A 3 17.94 1.22 -12.19
CA LEU A 3 16.77 2.03 -11.86
C LEU A 3 16.42 2.75 -13.17
N ARG A 4 15.59 2.12 -14.00
CA ARG A 4 14.86 2.90 -15.00
C ARG A 4 13.89 3.74 -14.20
N GLU A 5 14.15 5.05 -14.18
CA GLU A 5 13.16 6.01 -13.72
C GLU A 5 11.84 5.68 -14.42
N ILE A 6 10.74 5.63 -13.66
CA ILE A 6 9.42 5.54 -14.25
C ILE A 6 9.35 6.75 -15.20
N PRO A 7 9.17 6.55 -16.52
CA PRO A 7 9.11 7.68 -17.43
C PRO A 7 8.00 8.58 -16.91
N LYS A 8 8.35 9.81 -16.54
CA LYS A 8 7.36 10.86 -16.29
C LYS A 8 6.58 10.93 -17.59
N SER A 9 5.41 10.30 -17.65
CA SER A 9 4.52 10.50 -18.77
C SER A 9 4.27 12.00 -18.80
N GLY A 10 4.72 12.68 -19.86
CA GLY A 10 4.36 14.09 -20.09
C GLY A 10 2.84 14.30 -20.20
N VAL A 11 2.08 13.20 -20.18
CA VAL A 11 0.66 13.14 -19.86
C VAL A 11 0.51 13.41 -18.36
N THR A 12 0.22 14.66 -18.04
CA THR A 12 -0.44 15.08 -16.79
C THR A 12 -1.55 14.09 -16.44
N ASP A 13 -1.71 13.77 -15.15
CA ASP A 13 -2.79 12.90 -14.67
C ASP A 13 -4.09 13.27 -15.40
N ILE A 14 -4.76 12.30 -16.04
CA ILE A 14 -5.96 12.57 -16.85
C ILE A 14 -6.96 13.44 -16.07
N ASP A 15 -7.04 13.21 -14.76
CA ASP A 15 -7.90 13.93 -13.83
C ASP A 15 -7.55 15.44 -13.68
N THR A 16 -6.29 15.82 -13.89
CA THR A 16 -5.80 17.21 -13.87
C THR A 16 -6.06 17.95 -15.18
N VAL A 17 -5.89 17.26 -16.33
CA VAL A 17 -6.17 17.80 -17.67
C VAL A 17 -7.64 18.06 -17.86
N ASP A 18 -8.45 17.14 -17.34
CA ASP A 18 -9.89 17.21 -17.44
C ASP A 18 -10.35 18.53 -16.78
N ASN A 19 -10.10 18.75 -15.49
CA ASN A 19 -10.72 19.83 -14.69
C ASN A 19 -10.73 21.26 -15.31
N GLU A 20 -9.67 21.66 -16.03
CA GLU A 20 -9.54 23.02 -16.59
C GLU A 20 -10.35 23.27 -17.88
N LYS A 21 -10.74 22.23 -18.64
CA LYS A 21 -11.38 22.37 -19.98
C LYS A 21 -12.61 21.47 -20.22
N LEU A 22 -13.33 21.05 -19.17
CA LEU A 22 -14.44 20.10 -19.37
C LEU A 22 -15.77 20.71 -19.81
N SER A 23 -16.28 20.18 -20.92
CA SER A 23 -17.71 20.07 -21.19
C SER A 23 -18.45 19.44 -19.99
N LYS A 24 -19.72 19.82 -19.76
CA LYS A 24 -20.57 19.31 -18.66
C LYS A 24 -20.49 17.77 -18.50
N ARG A 25 -20.40 17.04 -19.61
CA ARG A 25 -20.29 15.56 -19.63
C ARG A 25 -19.02 15.06 -18.97
N ALA A 26 -17.88 15.70 -19.20
CA ALA A 26 -16.62 15.24 -18.65
C ALA A 26 -16.51 15.55 -17.14
N LYS A 27 -17.05 16.69 -16.66
CA LYS A 27 -17.17 16.95 -15.21
C LYS A 27 -18.00 15.88 -14.51
N TYR A 28 -19.08 15.45 -15.14
CA TYR A 28 -19.91 14.37 -14.63
C TYR A 28 -19.16 13.03 -14.57
N LEU A 29 -18.41 12.66 -15.60
CA LEU A 29 -17.59 11.44 -15.61
C LEU A 29 -16.47 11.49 -14.57
N GLN A 30 -15.81 12.63 -14.39
CA GLN A 30 -14.81 12.84 -13.34
C GLN A 30 -15.41 12.61 -11.95
N LYS A 31 -16.57 13.19 -11.68
CA LYS A 31 -17.30 12.98 -10.42
C LYS A 31 -17.60 11.49 -10.18
N ILE A 32 -18.07 10.76 -11.19
CA ILE A 32 -18.31 9.31 -11.07
C ILE A 32 -17.02 8.57 -10.76
N ARG A 33 -15.91 8.88 -11.44
CA ARG A 33 -14.61 8.26 -11.19
C ARG A 33 -14.15 8.51 -9.75
N GLU A 34 -14.28 9.72 -9.25
CA GLU A 34 -13.94 10.07 -7.87
C GLU A 34 -14.80 9.29 -6.87
N GLN A 35 -16.12 9.21 -7.10
CA GLN A 35 -17.03 8.43 -6.26
C GLN A 35 -16.68 6.94 -6.27
N LEU A 36 -16.39 6.38 -7.45
CA LEU A 36 -15.97 4.98 -7.59
C LEU A 36 -14.66 4.72 -6.85
N ARG A 37 -13.65 5.59 -7.00
CA ARG A 37 -12.37 5.48 -6.29
C ARG A 37 -12.56 5.57 -4.77
N ALA A 38 -13.39 6.48 -4.30
CA ALA A 38 -13.69 6.62 -2.87
C ALA A 38 -14.35 5.35 -2.33
N ARG A 39 -15.38 4.84 -3.02
CA ARG A 39 -16.10 3.62 -2.64
C ARG A 39 -15.17 2.40 -2.66
N PHE A 40 -14.43 2.21 -3.75
CA PHE A 40 -13.47 1.12 -3.89
C PHE A 40 -12.43 1.14 -2.76
N ARG A 41 -11.85 2.31 -2.45
CA ARG A 41 -10.88 2.42 -1.35
C ARG A 41 -11.49 2.04 0.01
N ILE A 42 -12.72 2.44 0.29
CA ILE A 42 -13.39 2.11 1.56
C ILE A 42 -13.65 0.59 1.64
N GLU A 43 -14.25 0.02 0.60
CA GLU A 43 -14.63 -1.40 0.56
C GLU A 43 -13.39 -2.31 0.56
N TYR A 44 -12.43 -2.04 -0.32
CA TYR A 44 -11.19 -2.83 -0.45
C TYR A 44 -10.38 -2.83 0.84
N LEU A 45 -10.16 -1.67 1.45
CA LEU A 45 -9.40 -1.59 2.70
C LEU A 45 -10.14 -2.24 3.87
N GLY A 46 -11.48 -2.26 3.85
CA GLY A 46 -12.28 -3.06 4.77
C GLY A 46 -12.01 -4.55 4.61
N GLN A 47 -11.98 -5.04 3.38
CA GLN A 47 -11.70 -6.46 3.07
C GLN A 47 -10.28 -6.87 3.45
N LEU A 48 -9.28 -6.01 3.23
CA LEU A 48 -7.88 -6.30 3.58
C LEU A 48 -7.68 -6.63 5.06
N HIS A 49 -8.42 -5.99 5.98
CA HIS A 49 -8.32 -6.31 7.40
C HIS A 49 -8.80 -7.72 7.70
N GLN A 50 -9.96 -8.08 7.15
CA GLN A 50 -10.55 -9.40 7.35
C GLN A 50 -9.66 -10.49 6.74
N GLN A 51 -9.13 -10.25 5.54
CA GLN A 51 -8.17 -11.16 4.92
C GLN A 51 -6.87 -11.28 5.72
N SER A 52 -6.34 -10.17 6.24
CA SER A 52 -5.11 -10.20 7.04
C SER A 52 -5.27 -11.05 8.31
N ILE A 53 -6.45 -11.06 8.92
CA ILE A 53 -6.76 -11.93 10.06
C ILE A 53 -6.84 -13.38 9.59
N ASN A 54 -7.59 -13.65 8.52
CA ASN A 54 -7.84 -15.02 8.05
C ASN A 54 -6.59 -15.70 7.47
N ASN A 55 -5.69 -14.92 6.86
CA ASN A 55 -4.53 -15.43 6.13
C ASN A 55 -3.22 -15.35 6.92
N TYR A 56 -3.27 -15.00 8.21
CA TYR A 56 -2.06 -14.80 9.03
C TYR A 56 -1.17 -16.05 9.06
N GLU A 57 -1.76 -17.24 9.23
CA GLU A 57 -1.05 -18.52 9.27
C GLU A 57 -0.62 -19.01 7.88
N ASN A 58 -1.51 -18.88 6.87
CA ASN A 58 -1.26 -19.43 5.54
C ASN A 58 -0.23 -18.64 4.74
N LYS A 59 -0.03 -17.36 5.07
CA LYS A 59 0.88 -16.49 4.33
C LYS A 59 1.55 -15.53 5.34
N PRO A 60 2.71 -15.89 5.91
CA PRO A 60 3.42 -15.01 6.83
C PRO A 60 3.96 -13.78 6.09
N ILE A 61 4.07 -12.66 6.82
CA ILE A 61 4.71 -11.43 6.33
C ILE A 61 6.19 -11.70 6.09
N LYS A 62 6.74 -11.16 5.00
CA LYS A 62 8.16 -11.30 4.65
C LYS A 62 8.90 -9.97 4.72
N VAL A 63 10.21 -10.06 4.96
CA VAL A 63 11.11 -8.90 4.84
C VAL A 63 11.12 -8.41 3.38
N GLY A 64 11.06 -7.09 3.21
CA GLY A 64 11.02 -6.43 1.90
C GLY A 64 9.62 -6.27 1.31
N GLU A 65 8.59 -6.83 1.94
CA GLU A 65 7.20 -6.73 1.49
C GLU A 65 6.64 -5.31 1.70
N ILE A 66 5.81 -4.85 0.76
CA ILE A 66 5.07 -3.59 0.87
C ILE A 66 3.75 -3.85 1.60
N VAL A 67 3.51 -3.11 2.67
CA VAL A 67 2.36 -3.27 3.55
C VAL A 67 1.73 -1.90 3.84
N LEU A 68 0.42 -1.90 4.08
CA LEU A 68 -0.30 -0.76 4.62
C LEU A 68 -0.11 -0.73 6.14
N LEU A 69 0.22 0.45 6.66
CA LEU A 69 0.36 0.65 8.09
C LEU A 69 -0.82 1.41 8.65
N GLU A 70 -1.46 0.83 9.67
CA GLU A 70 -2.49 1.52 10.42
C GLU A 70 -1.95 2.71 11.21
N ASP A 71 -2.61 3.83 11.01
CA ASP A 71 -2.43 5.07 11.75
C ASP A 71 -3.77 5.43 12.38
N SER A 72 -3.84 5.43 13.72
CA SER A 72 -5.05 5.74 14.48
C SER A 72 -5.54 7.18 14.28
N ASN A 73 -4.64 8.08 13.86
CA ASN A 73 -4.97 9.48 13.65
C ASN A 73 -5.50 9.75 12.24
N LYS A 74 -5.48 8.75 11.35
CA LYS A 74 -5.91 8.88 9.96
C LYS A 74 -7.04 7.93 9.65
N LYS A 75 -7.93 8.36 8.75
CA LYS A 75 -8.91 7.45 8.15
C LYS A 75 -8.16 6.32 7.44
N ARG A 76 -8.74 5.12 7.44
CA ARG A 76 -8.17 3.93 6.81
C ARG A 76 -7.72 4.15 5.36
N THR A 77 -8.48 4.94 4.61
CA THR A 77 -8.18 5.37 3.23
C THR A 77 -6.90 6.18 3.04
N HIS A 78 -6.31 6.65 4.13
CA HIS A 78 -5.09 7.47 4.18
C HIS A 78 -3.97 6.78 4.96
N TRP A 79 -4.09 5.48 5.22
CA TRP A 79 -3.00 4.69 5.77
C TRP A 79 -1.82 4.64 4.80
N ASN A 80 -0.61 4.76 5.35
CA ASN A 80 0.60 4.89 4.55
C ASN A 80 1.09 3.51 4.10
N LEU A 81 1.62 3.45 2.87
CA LEU A 81 2.39 2.30 2.39
C LEU A 81 3.80 2.33 2.95
N ASN A 82 4.27 1.18 3.41
CA ASN A 82 5.57 1.03 4.03
C ASN A 82 6.23 -0.27 3.60
N ARG A 83 7.56 -0.32 3.62
CA ARG A 83 8.33 -1.54 3.38
C ARG A 83 8.71 -2.19 4.70
N VAL A 84 8.50 -3.49 4.82
CA VAL A 84 8.96 -4.28 5.97
C VAL A 84 10.49 -4.39 5.92
N LEU A 85 11.18 -4.00 6.98
CA LEU A 85 12.64 -4.09 7.06
C LEU A 85 13.11 -5.38 7.74
N LYS A 86 12.46 -5.76 8.84
CA LYS A 86 12.83 -6.92 9.67
C LYS A 86 11.58 -7.49 10.33
N LEU A 87 11.70 -8.69 10.90
CA LEU A 87 10.66 -9.32 11.72
C LEU A 87 11.26 -9.64 13.08
N ILE A 88 10.60 -9.19 14.15
CA ILE A 88 11.03 -9.44 15.52
C ILE A 88 10.09 -10.48 16.13
N LEU A 89 10.67 -11.63 16.42
CA LEU A 89 9.99 -12.79 16.98
C LEU A 89 9.96 -12.73 18.51
N GLY A 90 8.92 -13.32 19.06
CA GLY A 90 8.79 -13.64 20.46
C GLY A 90 9.56 -14.86 20.90
N ARG A 91 9.55 -15.15 22.22
CA ARG A 91 10.09 -16.40 22.77
C ARG A 91 9.37 -17.66 22.25
N ASP A 92 8.10 -17.49 21.89
CA ASP A 92 7.19 -18.46 21.29
C ASP A 92 7.34 -18.60 19.77
N GLY A 93 8.30 -17.89 19.15
CA GLY A 93 8.52 -17.96 17.70
C GLY A 93 7.53 -17.13 16.86
N ASN A 94 6.56 -16.48 17.48
CA ASN A 94 5.57 -15.64 16.78
C ASN A 94 6.09 -14.22 16.51
N ILE A 95 5.79 -13.67 15.34
CA ILE A 95 6.11 -12.27 15.00
C ILE A 95 5.26 -11.34 15.87
N ARG A 96 5.90 -10.44 16.64
CA ARG A 96 5.18 -9.43 17.44
C ARG A 96 5.35 -8.03 16.88
N LEU A 97 6.59 -7.70 16.50
CA LEU A 97 6.97 -6.36 16.08
C LEU A 97 7.66 -6.40 14.72
N VAL A 98 7.38 -5.39 13.93
CA VAL A 98 7.88 -5.26 12.57
C VAL A 98 8.37 -3.81 12.39
N PRO A 99 9.70 -3.61 12.24
CA PRO A 99 10.24 -2.35 11.77
C PRO A 99 9.84 -2.13 10.31
N VAL A 100 9.18 -1.02 10.04
CA VAL A 100 8.74 -0.63 8.69
C VAL A 100 9.34 0.71 8.30
N LYS A 101 9.57 0.90 7.01
CA LYS A 101 10.17 2.10 6.44
C LYS A 101 9.20 2.84 5.54
N THR A 102 9.01 4.12 5.83
CA THR A 102 8.46 5.12 4.90
C THR A 102 9.62 5.78 4.13
N GLN A 103 9.31 6.59 3.13
CA GLN A 103 10.31 7.41 2.43
C GLN A 103 11.22 8.22 3.38
N ASN A 104 10.65 8.73 4.48
CA ASN A 104 11.33 9.70 5.33
C ASN A 104 11.72 9.17 6.72
N SER A 105 11.13 8.05 7.17
CA SER A 105 11.26 7.61 8.56
C SER A 105 11.01 6.11 8.73
N GLU A 106 11.51 5.57 9.83
CA GLU A 106 11.31 4.18 10.22
C GLU A 106 10.45 4.11 11.48
N PHE A 107 9.53 3.15 11.51
CA PHE A 107 8.57 2.97 12.60
C PHE A 107 8.60 1.53 13.08
N LEU A 108 8.54 1.36 14.40
CA LEU A 108 8.29 0.06 15.00
C LEU A 108 6.80 -0.11 15.25
N ARG A 109 6.21 -1.18 14.71
CA ARG A 109 4.77 -1.39 14.76
C ARG A 109 4.42 -2.85 15.09
N PRO A 110 3.37 -3.09 15.89
CA PRO A 110 2.84 -4.44 16.09
C PRO A 110 2.36 -5.03 14.78
N VAL A 111 2.55 -6.35 14.62
CA VAL A 111 2.12 -7.08 13.42
C VAL A 111 0.62 -6.93 13.14
N GLN A 112 -0.19 -6.78 14.20
CA GLN A 112 -1.65 -6.60 14.13
C GLN A 112 -2.07 -5.30 13.45
N ARG A 113 -1.18 -4.29 13.41
CA ARG A 113 -1.42 -2.99 12.75
C ARG A 113 -0.86 -2.92 11.33
N ILE A 114 -0.48 -4.08 10.79
CA ILE A 114 0.13 -4.20 9.48
C ILE A 114 -0.80 -5.01 8.58
N TYR A 115 -1.13 -4.41 7.45
CA TYR A 115 -2.07 -4.94 6.49
C TYR A 115 -1.34 -5.24 5.20
N ARG A 116 -1.37 -6.51 4.80
CA ARG A 116 -0.71 -6.94 3.58
C ARG A 116 -1.53 -6.56 2.36
N LEU A 117 -0.84 -6.32 1.26
CA LEU A 117 -1.48 -6.16 -0.04
C LEU A 117 -1.50 -7.49 -0.77
N GLU A 118 -2.49 -7.69 -1.63
CA GLU A 118 -2.61 -8.86 -2.52
C GLU A 118 -1.67 -8.73 -3.72
N ILE A 119 -0.42 -8.31 -3.49
CA ILE A 119 0.58 -8.07 -4.52
C ILE A 119 1.72 -9.06 -4.29
N GLU A 120 2.09 -9.78 -5.34
CA GLU A 120 3.29 -10.60 -5.33
C GLU A 120 4.50 -9.70 -5.49
N ASN A 121 5.43 -9.77 -4.53
CA ASN A 121 6.67 -9.04 -4.66
C ASN A 121 7.47 -9.71 -5.79
N PRO A 122 7.83 -9.00 -6.87
CA PRO A 122 8.65 -9.61 -7.91
C PRO A 122 9.96 -10.06 -7.27
N GLU A 123 10.30 -11.34 -7.45
CA GLU A 123 11.58 -11.87 -6.97
C GLU A 123 12.71 -11.09 -7.64
N VAL A 124 13.34 -10.20 -6.87
CA VAL A 124 14.56 -9.54 -7.32
C VAL A 124 15.65 -10.60 -7.26
N LYS A 125 15.87 -11.31 -8.37
CA LYS A 125 17.04 -12.18 -8.52
C LYS A 125 18.28 -11.33 -8.25
N GLY A 126 18.96 -11.63 -7.15
CA GLY A 126 20.24 -11.01 -6.82
C GLY A 126 21.17 -11.18 -8.01
N LYS A 127 21.68 -10.06 -8.52
CA LYS A 127 22.88 -10.12 -9.34
C LYS A 127 24.02 -10.40 -8.37
N ASP A 128 24.38 -11.66 -8.22
CA ASP A 128 25.74 -12.03 -7.84
C ASP A 128 26.66 -11.52 -8.96
N HIS A 129 27.61 -10.66 -8.56
CA HIS A 129 28.89 -10.27 -9.17
C HIS A 129 29.22 -8.81 -8.84
#